data_AF-A0A968ZYG7-F1
#
_entry.id   AF-A0A968ZYG7-F1
#
_cell.length_a   1.000
_cell.length_b   1.000
_cell.length_c   1.000
_cell.angle_alpha   90.00
_cell.angle_beta   90.00
_cell.angle_gamma   90.00
#
_symmetry.space_group_name_H-M   'P 1'
#
loop_
_entity.id
_entity.type
_entity.pdbx_description
1 polymer ?
#
loop_
_entity_poly.entity_id
_entity_poly.type
_entity_poly.pdbx_seq_one_letter_code
_entity_poly.pdbx_strand_id
1 'polypeptide(L)' 'MSTLIFDFDGTIADTLETVFQITNRLAPRYGYRPRTPEQLAALQD' A
#
# COMPACT_ATOMS: atom_id res chain seq x y z
N MET A 1 -20.53 -27.74 -5.07
CA MET A 1 -20.63 -26.28 -5.21
C MET A 1 -19.29 -25.72 -4.78
N SER A 2 -18.59 -24.98 -5.64
CA SER A 2 -17.25 -24.45 -5.37
C SER A 2 -17.30 -22.94 -5.16
N THR A 3 -16.57 -22.46 -4.16
CA THR A 3 -16.41 -21.03 -3.86
C THR A 3 -14.96 -20.67 -4.10
N LEU A 4 -14.72 -19.62 -4.88
CA LEU A 4 -13.39 -19.02 -5.04
C LEU A 4 -13.33 -17.73 -4.23
N ILE A 5 -12.24 -17.59 -3.47
CA ILE A 5 -11.91 -16.40 -2.71
C ILE A 5 -10.61 -15.86 -3.26
N PHE A 6 -10.56 -14.55 -3.47
CA PHE A 6 -9.38 -13.83 -3.90
C PHE A 6 -9.04 -12.78 -2.86
N ASP A 7 -7.75 -12.51 -2.74
CA ASP A 7 -7.27 -11.29 -2.12
C ASP A 7 -7.68 -10.08 -2.98
N PHE A 8 -7.71 -8.89 -2.38
CA PHE A 8 -8.10 -7.66 -3.06
C PHE A 8 -6.88 -6.89 -3.58
N ASP A 9 -6.03 -6.39 -2.67
CA ASP A 9 -4.93 -5.49 -3.00
C ASP A 9 -3.86 -6.22 -3.81
N GLY A 10 -3.48 -5.68 -4.96
CA GLY A 10 -2.51 -6.30 -5.87
C GLY A 10 -3.00 -7.56 -6.59
N THR A 11 -4.22 -8.04 -6.31
CA THR A 11 -4.84 -9.20 -6.97
C THR A 11 -6.03 -8.78 -7.84
N ILE A 12 -7.06 -8.15 -7.25
CA ILE A 12 -8.22 -7.63 -7.96
C ILE A 12 -7.99 -6.16 -8.35
N ALA A 13 -7.28 -5.38 -7.52
CA ALA A 13 -7.08 -3.96 -7.73
C ALA A 13 -5.63 -3.54 -7.47
N ASP A 14 -5.07 -2.70 -8.36
CA ASP A 14 -3.79 -2.03 -8.12
C ASP A 14 -4.02 -0.81 -7.23
N THR A 15 -3.77 -1.01 -5.93
CA THR A 15 -4.08 -0.04 -4.86
C THR A 15 -2.82 0.53 -4.23
N LEU A 16 -1.63 0.09 -4.64
CA LEU A 16 -0.38 0.38 -3.94
C LEU A 16 -0.12 1.89 -3.83
N GLU A 17 -0.27 2.62 -4.94
CA GLU A 17 -0.10 4.08 -4.95
C GLU A 17 -1.10 4.76 -4.01
N THR A 18 -2.36 4.33 -4.04
CA THR A 18 -3.42 4.94 -3.21
C THR A 18 -3.14 4.73 -1.72
N VAL A 19 -2.78 3.51 -1.33
CA VAL A 19 -2.42 3.18 0.06
C VAL A 19 -1.18 3.95 0.49
N PHE A 20 -0.17 4.07 -0.38
CA PHE A 20 1.03 4.85 -0.12
C PHE A 20 0.71 6.33 0.15
N GLN A 21 -0.13 6.97 -0.67
CA GLN A 21 -0.52 8.36 -0.47
C GLN A 21 -1.30 8.57 0.84
N ILE A 22 -2.24 7.68 1.15
CA ILE A 22 -3.05 7.75 2.38
C ILE A 22 -2.15 7.62 3.61
N THR A 23 -1.26 6.62 3.62
CA THR A 23 -0.37 6.34 4.74
C THR A 23 0.65 7.46 4.94
N ASN A 24 1.25 7.99 3.88
CA ASN A 24 2.13 9.16 3.95
C ASN A 24 1.43 10.40 4.50
N ARG A 25 0.18 10.65 4.09
CA ARG A 25 -0.63 11.76 4.62
C ARG A 25 -0.89 11.62 6.13
N LEU A 26 -1.02 10.39 6.63
CA LEU A 26 -1.28 10.11 8.04
C LEU A 26 0.00 10.05 8.89
N ALA A 27 1.14 9.66 8.31
CA ALA A 27 2.39 9.40 9.02
C ALA A 27 2.82 10.51 9.99
N PRO A 28 2.79 11.81 9.63
CA PRO A 28 3.18 12.89 10.55
C PRO A 28 2.32 12.97 11.82
N ARG A 29 1.04 12.57 11.74
CA ARG A 29 0.12 12.60 12.88
C ARG A 29 0.51 11.60 13.97
N TYR A 30 1.29 10.59 13.62
CA TYR A 30 1.76 9.54 14.52
C TYR A 30 3.28 9.63 14.78
N GLY A 31 3.92 10.74 14.40
CA GLY A 31 5.37 10.93 14.59
C GLY A 31 6.26 10.19 13.61
N TYR A 32 5.69 9.60 12.55
CA TYR A 32 6.45 8.97 11.47
C TYR A 32 6.74 9.95 10.34
N ARG A 33 7.90 9.79 9.69
CA ARG A 33 8.23 10.55 8.48
C ARG A 33 7.53 9.91 7.26
N PRO A 34 6.94 10.71 6.36
CA PRO A 34 6.50 10.21 5.06
C PRO A 34 7.68 9.55 4.32
N ARG A 35 7.38 8.49 3.55
CA ARG A 35 8.36 7.81 2.71
C ARG A 35 8.34 8.34 1.28
N THR A 36 9.44 8.17 0.57
CA THR A 36 9.54 8.49 -0.86
C THR A 36 9.18 7.29 -1.73
N PRO A 37 8.82 7.49 -3.01
CA PRO A 37 8.56 6.38 -3.95
C PRO A 37 9.74 5.41 -4.09
N GLU A 38 10.98 5.90 -4.02
CA GLU A 38 12.19 5.08 -4.12
C GLU A 38 12.32 4.15 -2.90
N GLN A 39 11.98 4.66 -1.72
CA GLN A 39 11.92 3.85 -0.49
C GLN A 39 10.79 2.83 -0.54
N LEU A 40 9.71 3.09 -1.26
CA LEU A 40 8.63 2.11 -1.49
C LEU A 40 9.09 1.01 -2.46
N ALA A 41 9.74 1.39 -3.56
CA ALA A 41 10.25 0.45 -4.55
C ALA A 41 11.27 -0.53 -3.93
N ALA A 42 12.12 -0.06 -3.02
CA ALA A 42 13.08 -0.90 -2.29
C ALA A 42 12.45 -1.91 -1.32
N LEU A 43 11.13 -1.87 -1.09
CA LEU A 43 10.40 -2.84 -0.25
C LEU A 43 9.79 -3.98 -1.07
N GLN A 44 9.86 -3.89 -2.40
CA GLN A 44 9.29 -4.88 -3.32
C GLN A 44 10.30 -5.97 -3.72
N ASP A 45 11.52 -5.93 -3.16
CA ASP A 45 12.57 -6.96 -3.26
C ASP A 45 12.43 -8.00 -2.14
#